data_AF-A0A6I4U608-F1
#
_entry.id   AF-A0A6I4U608-F1
#
_cell.length_a   1.000
_cell.length_b   1.000
_cell.length_c   1.000
_cell.angle_alpha   90.00
_cell.angle_beta   90.00
_cell.angle_gamma   90.00
#
_symmetry.space_group_name_H-M   'P 1'
#
loop_
_entity.id
_entity.type
_entity.pdbx_description
1 polymer ?
#
loop_
_entity_poly.entity_id
_entity_poly.type
_entity_poly.pdbx_seq_one_letter_code
_entity_poly.pdbx_strand_id
1 'polypeptide(L)'
;MITLKELEEIAANSPGMSMREWDELRKSCPEWVARKEQSDREVEERAARSLEVAQPMLIDLREAGYNVDNISYFVSTHERYLEAVPVLAKHLQRDYPYNIREGIIRALTVPEARGAPARAMLEQFRHSGNERDHVRWAMVNALGVIADAGMVEEMEALLADERDEAVARKLNVAIVKARKRKPIE
;
A
#
# COMPACT_ATOMS: atom_id res chain seq x y z
N MET A 1 -2.68 -34.96 -22.24
CA MET A 1 -3.16 -33.60 -21.92
C MET A 1 -4.42 -33.75 -21.12
N ILE A 2 -4.55 -33.01 -20.03
CA ILE A 2 -5.73 -33.05 -19.15
C ILE A 2 -6.53 -31.74 -19.28
N THR A 3 -7.82 -31.81 -18.99
CA THR A 3 -8.72 -30.66 -18.91
C THR A 3 -8.60 -29.96 -17.55
N LEU A 4 -9.13 -28.74 -17.44
CA LEU A 4 -9.16 -28.05 -16.15
C LEU A 4 -10.03 -28.78 -15.12
N LYS A 5 -11.14 -29.40 -15.56
CA LYS A 5 -12.02 -30.19 -14.71
C LYS A 5 -11.28 -31.39 -14.11
N GLU A 6 -10.51 -32.11 -14.93
CA GLU A 6 -9.68 -33.22 -14.45
C GLU A 6 -8.57 -32.74 -13.49
N LEU A 7 -7.98 -31.56 -13.74
CA LEU A 7 -7.00 -30.95 -12.83
C LEU A 7 -7.61 -30.63 -11.46
N GLU A 8 -8.84 -30.09 -11.42
CA GLU A 8 -9.59 -29.78 -10.19
C GLU A 8 -9.99 -31.05 -9.42
N GLU A 9 -10.42 -32.09 -10.14
CA GLU A 9 -10.74 -33.40 -9.55
C GLU A 9 -9.49 -34.07 -8.94
N ILE A 10 -8.31 -33.96 -9.57
CA ILE A 10 -7.05 -34.46 -9.01
C ILE A 10 -6.63 -33.64 -7.78
N ALA A 11 -6.80 -32.31 -7.81
CA ALA A 11 -6.56 -31.42 -6.67
C ALA A 11 -7.40 -31.77 -5.45
N ALA A 12 -8.69 -32.09 -5.64
CA ALA A 12 -9.58 -32.47 -4.55
C ALA A 12 -9.21 -33.83 -3.91
N ASN A 13 -8.59 -34.73 -4.67
CA ASN A 13 -8.40 -36.13 -4.26
C ASN A 13 -6.94 -36.53 -3.96
N SER A 14 -5.96 -35.62 -4.13
CA SER A 14 -4.53 -35.93 -3.98
C SER A 14 -3.79 -35.01 -2.98
N PRO A 15 -4.11 -35.06 -1.67
CA PRO A 15 -3.53 -34.15 -0.67
C PRO A 15 -2.04 -34.38 -0.35
N GLY A 16 -1.40 -35.40 -0.94
CA GLY A 16 0.01 -35.75 -0.71
C GLY A 16 0.98 -35.44 -1.86
N MET A 17 0.51 -34.79 -2.93
CA MET A 17 1.30 -34.53 -4.13
C MET A 17 2.33 -33.40 -3.88
N SER A 18 3.57 -33.62 -4.35
CA SER A 18 4.67 -32.66 -4.22
C SER A 18 4.51 -31.46 -5.15
N MET A 19 5.19 -30.35 -4.84
CA MET A 19 5.14 -29.13 -5.64
C MET A 19 5.56 -29.35 -7.10
N ARG A 20 6.52 -30.26 -7.33
CA ARG A 20 6.99 -30.60 -8.70
C ARG A 20 5.93 -31.34 -9.49
N GLU A 21 5.29 -32.34 -8.88
CA GLU A 21 4.19 -33.08 -9.50
C GLU A 21 3.01 -32.16 -9.82
N TRP A 22 2.70 -31.22 -8.92
CA TRP A 22 1.70 -30.18 -9.18
C TRP A 22 2.05 -29.29 -10.38
N ASP A 23 3.31 -28.89 -10.51
CA ASP A 23 3.76 -28.05 -11.63
C ASP A 23 3.74 -28.81 -12.96
N GLU A 24 4.12 -30.09 -12.99
CA GLU A 24 4.01 -30.94 -14.17
C GLU A 24 2.55 -31.17 -14.59
N LEU A 25 1.66 -31.38 -13.61
CA LEU A 25 0.24 -31.57 -13.85
C LEU A 25 -0.43 -30.29 -14.41
N ARG A 26 -0.10 -29.13 -13.83
CA ARG A 26 -0.54 -27.82 -14.32
C ARG A 26 -0.09 -27.55 -15.76
N LYS A 27 1.18 -27.84 -16.07
CA LYS A 27 1.73 -27.71 -17.43
C LYS A 27 1.05 -28.65 -18.44
N SER A 28 0.51 -29.77 -17.97
CA SER A 28 -0.21 -30.74 -18.79
C SER A 28 -1.66 -30.34 -19.10
N CYS A 29 -2.14 -29.23 -18.52
CA CYS A 29 -3.46 -28.65 -18.71
C CYS A 29 -3.39 -27.35 -19.55
N PRO A 30 -3.70 -27.39 -20.86
CA PRO A 30 -3.62 -26.21 -21.73
C PRO A 30 -4.50 -25.05 -21.27
N GLU A 31 -5.68 -25.34 -20.71
CA GLU A 31 -6.60 -24.31 -20.18
C GLU A 31 -6.02 -23.60 -18.95
N TRP A 32 -5.35 -24.34 -18.06
CA TRP A 32 -4.67 -23.75 -16.91
C TRP A 32 -3.50 -22.88 -17.37
N VAL A 33 -2.68 -23.37 -18.31
CA VAL A 33 -1.55 -22.61 -18.88
C VAL A 33 -2.06 -21.32 -19.53
N ALA A 34 -3.10 -21.39 -20.36
CA ALA A 34 -3.68 -20.22 -21.01
C ALA A 34 -4.23 -19.20 -20.00
N ARG A 35 -4.92 -19.66 -18.94
CA ARG A 35 -5.40 -18.80 -17.85
C ARG A 35 -4.24 -18.15 -17.10
N LYS A 36 -3.17 -18.90 -16.84
CA LYS A 36 -1.97 -18.41 -16.16
C LYS A 36 -1.28 -17.34 -17.01
N GLU A 37 -1.06 -17.60 -18.30
CA GLU A 37 -0.48 -16.63 -19.24
C GLU A 37 -1.34 -15.38 -19.42
N GLN A 38 -2.67 -15.52 -19.43
CA GLN A 38 -3.57 -14.36 -19.46
C GLN A 38 -3.44 -13.53 -18.18
N SER A 39 -3.49 -14.18 -17.01
CA SER A 39 -3.32 -13.51 -15.73
C SER A 39 -1.96 -12.82 -15.61
N ASP A 40 -0.89 -13.46 -16.09
CA ASP A 40 0.46 -12.88 -16.08
C ASP A 40 0.57 -11.66 -16.98
N ARG A 41 -0.04 -11.70 -18.18
CA ARG A 41 -0.14 -10.55 -19.07
C ARG A 41 -0.91 -9.39 -18.43
N GLU A 42 -2.05 -9.67 -17.81
CA GLU A 42 -2.85 -8.65 -17.12
C GLU A 42 -2.06 -8.00 -15.97
N VAL A 43 -1.26 -8.77 -15.23
CA VAL A 43 -0.37 -8.27 -14.18
C VAL A 43 0.74 -7.41 -14.77
N GLU A 44 1.39 -7.87 -15.83
CA GLU A 44 2.49 -7.14 -16.49
C GLU A 44 2.02 -5.82 -17.10
N GLU A 45 0.90 -5.82 -17.83
CA GLU A 45 0.29 -4.60 -18.35
C GLU A 45 -0.09 -3.61 -17.24
N ARG A 46 -0.61 -4.12 -16.13
CA ARG A 46 -0.97 -3.30 -14.98
C ARG A 46 0.25 -2.72 -14.29
N ALA A 47 1.34 -3.48 -14.21
CA ALA A 47 2.62 -3.01 -13.71
C ALA A 47 3.20 -1.91 -14.61
N ALA A 48 3.18 -2.11 -15.94
CA ALA A 48 3.62 -1.12 -16.92
C ALA A 48 2.82 0.19 -16.81
N ARG A 49 1.48 0.11 -16.76
CA ARG A 49 0.62 1.29 -16.56
C ARG A 49 0.91 1.99 -15.23
N SER A 50 1.14 1.23 -14.16
CA SER A 50 1.50 1.81 -12.86
C SER A 50 2.85 2.53 -12.92
N LEU A 51 3.83 1.95 -13.61
CA LEU A 51 5.15 2.54 -13.76
C LEU A 51 5.10 3.86 -14.55
N GLU A 52 4.29 3.91 -15.61
CA GLU A 52 4.06 5.12 -16.39
C GLU A 52 3.49 6.25 -15.53
N VAL A 53 2.43 5.96 -14.77
CA VAL A 53 1.82 6.94 -13.87
C VAL A 53 2.78 7.35 -12.75
N ALA A 54 3.63 6.45 -12.26
CA ALA A 54 4.62 6.73 -11.23
C ALA A 54 5.80 7.59 -11.71
N GLN A 55 6.04 7.73 -13.02
CA GLN A 55 7.22 8.42 -13.56
C GLN A 55 7.50 9.80 -12.94
N PRO A 56 6.51 10.70 -12.78
CA PRO A 56 6.78 12.01 -12.19
C PRO A 56 7.35 11.92 -10.77
N MET A 57 6.91 10.93 -9.98
CA MET A 57 7.43 10.71 -8.63
C MET A 57 8.85 10.16 -8.66
N LEU A 58 9.13 9.22 -9.56
CA LEU A 58 10.47 8.64 -9.69
C LEU A 58 11.49 9.69 -10.16
N ILE A 59 11.07 10.63 -11.02
CA ILE A 59 11.89 11.77 -11.44
C ILE A 59 12.20 12.68 -10.26
N ASP A 60 11.17 13.14 -9.53
CA ASP A 60 11.36 14.02 -8.36
C ASP A 60 12.22 13.32 -7.26
N LEU A 61 12.07 12.01 -7.07
CA LEU A 61 12.90 11.22 -6.14
C LEU A 61 14.35 11.13 -6.60
N ARG A 62 14.60 10.96 -7.90
CA ARG A 62 15.95 10.95 -8.47
C ARG A 62 16.63 12.30 -8.32
N GLU A 63 15.90 13.40 -8.51
CA GLU A 63 16.40 14.76 -8.26
C GLU A 63 16.75 14.97 -6.78
N ALA A 64 16.06 14.30 -5.86
CA ALA A 64 16.39 14.25 -4.44
C ALA A 64 17.50 13.25 -4.08
N GLY A 65 18.13 12.59 -5.05
CA GLY A 65 19.25 11.67 -4.86
C GLY A 65 18.90 10.18 -4.76
N TYR A 66 17.64 9.80 -4.97
CA TYR A 66 17.18 8.41 -4.88
C TYR A 66 16.95 7.81 -6.27
N ASN A 67 17.90 7.00 -6.74
CA ASN A 67 17.76 6.28 -7.99
C ASN A 67 17.03 4.95 -7.77
N VAL A 68 15.70 4.99 -7.79
CA VAL A 68 14.83 3.82 -7.54
C VAL A 68 13.87 3.60 -8.70
N ASP A 69 13.56 2.33 -8.98
CA ASP A 69 12.65 1.96 -10.07
C ASP A 69 11.18 1.91 -9.63
N ASN A 70 10.93 1.85 -8.32
CA ASN A 70 9.59 1.81 -7.75
C ASN A 70 9.57 2.27 -6.28
N ILE A 71 8.39 2.63 -5.80
CA ILE A 71 8.16 3.10 -4.42
C ILE A 71 8.41 2.03 -3.35
N SER A 72 8.33 0.74 -3.71
CA SER A 72 8.45 -0.35 -2.73
C SER A 72 9.82 -0.38 -2.05
N TYR A 73 10.86 0.18 -2.70
CA TYR A 73 12.17 0.42 -2.11
C TYR A 73 12.07 1.06 -0.72
N PHE A 74 11.32 2.16 -0.59
CA PHE A 74 11.20 2.90 0.68
C PHE A 74 10.38 2.17 1.74
N VAL A 75 9.56 1.20 1.33
CA VAL A 75 8.76 0.36 2.23
C VAL A 75 9.62 -0.76 2.83
N SER A 76 10.59 -1.28 2.08
CA SER A 76 11.44 -2.40 2.49
C SER A 76 12.82 -2.00 3.01
N THR A 77 13.29 -0.79 2.70
CA THR A 77 14.63 -0.34 3.11
C THR A 77 14.69 -0.07 4.61
N HIS A 78 15.87 -0.30 5.18
CA HIS A 78 16.20 0.07 6.57
C HIS A 78 16.98 1.39 6.63
N GLU A 79 17.34 1.94 5.47
CA GLU A 79 18.04 3.22 5.37
C GLU A 79 17.09 4.38 5.64
N ARG A 80 17.62 5.45 6.23
CA ARG A 80 16.86 6.69 6.40
C ARG A 80 16.84 7.45 5.08
N TYR A 81 15.69 8.03 4.73
CA TYR A 81 15.50 8.73 3.47
C TYR A 81 14.90 10.13 3.66
N LEU A 82 15.61 10.99 4.39
CA LEU A 82 15.10 12.28 4.86
C LEU A 82 14.70 13.20 3.71
N GLU A 83 15.50 13.23 2.66
CA GLU A 83 15.29 14.08 1.49
C GLU A 83 14.14 13.57 0.59
N ALA A 84 13.77 12.28 0.70
CA ALA A 84 12.62 11.72 0.01
C ALA A 84 11.28 12.07 0.68
N VAL A 85 11.26 12.29 2.01
CA VAL A 85 10.02 12.61 2.76
C VAL A 85 9.24 13.80 2.16
N PRO A 86 9.84 14.98 1.92
CA PRO A 86 9.10 16.10 1.35
C PRO A 86 8.61 15.81 -0.09
N VAL A 87 9.37 15.04 -0.87
CA VAL A 87 8.94 14.61 -2.21
C VAL A 87 7.72 13.70 -2.11
N LEU A 88 7.77 12.66 -1.28
CA LEU A 88 6.66 11.73 -1.06
C LEU A 88 5.40 12.45 -0.54
N ALA A 89 5.56 13.42 0.36
CA ALA A 89 4.47 14.24 0.88
C ALA A 89 3.80 15.09 -0.22
N LYS A 90 4.59 15.67 -1.14
CA LYS A 90 4.08 16.38 -2.34
C LYS A 90 3.30 15.43 -3.25
N HIS A 91 3.79 14.21 -3.43
CA HIS A 91 3.14 13.21 -4.29
C HIS A 91 1.88 12.59 -3.66
N LEU A 92 1.77 12.57 -2.34
CA LEU A 92 0.57 12.10 -1.63
C LEU A 92 -0.71 12.85 -2.07
N GLN A 93 -0.60 14.12 -2.47
CA GLN A 93 -1.72 14.97 -2.88
C GLN A 93 -2.17 14.73 -4.33
N ARG A 94 -1.49 13.86 -5.09
CA ARG A 94 -1.82 13.59 -6.49
C ARG A 94 -2.79 12.43 -6.64
N ASP A 95 -3.49 12.40 -7.78
CA ASP A 95 -4.39 11.31 -8.11
C ASP A 95 -3.64 10.08 -8.64
N TYR A 96 -3.06 9.32 -7.72
CA TYR A 96 -2.40 8.05 -8.01
C TYR A 96 -3.38 6.87 -7.90
N PRO A 97 -3.22 5.84 -8.76
CA PRO A 97 -3.82 4.52 -8.54
C PRO A 97 -3.53 4.01 -7.12
N TYR A 98 -4.49 3.26 -6.56
CA TYR A 98 -4.47 2.85 -5.16
C TYR A 98 -3.17 2.17 -4.73
N ASN A 99 -2.53 1.38 -5.61
CA ASN A 99 -1.29 0.67 -5.31
C ASN A 99 -0.10 1.62 -5.12
N ILE A 100 -0.02 2.68 -5.93
CA ILE A 100 1.03 3.70 -5.79
C ILE A 100 0.74 4.56 -4.58
N ARG A 101 -0.53 4.96 -4.39
CA ARG A 101 -0.97 5.75 -3.23
C ARG A 101 -0.67 5.03 -1.91
N GLU A 102 -1.02 3.75 -1.79
CA GLU A 102 -0.68 2.93 -0.62
C GLU A 102 0.84 2.85 -0.41
N GLY A 103 1.62 2.68 -1.49
CA GLY A 103 3.08 2.70 -1.43
C GLY A 103 3.65 4.00 -0.86
N ILE A 104 3.14 5.16 -1.31
CA ILE A 104 3.52 6.48 -0.79
C ILE A 104 3.18 6.60 0.70
N ILE A 105 1.96 6.20 1.09
CA ILE A 105 1.51 6.25 2.49
C ILE A 105 2.42 5.40 3.39
N ARG A 106 2.77 4.19 2.94
CA ARG A 106 3.68 3.30 3.68
C ARG A 106 5.09 3.86 3.77
N ALA A 107 5.61 4.44 2.69
CA ALA A 107 6.91 5.12 2.70
C ALA A 107 6.91 6.36 3.62
N LEU A 108 5.77 7.04 3.80
CA LEU A 108 5.62 8.13 4.76
C LEU A 108 5.38 7.64 6.21
N THR A 109 5.36 6.33 6.47
CA THR A 109 5.17 5.78 7.83
C THR A 109 6.48 5.78 8.64
N VAL A 110 7.17 6.92 8.66
CA VAL A 110 8.45 7.12 9.34
C VAL A 110 8.39 8.37 10.25
N PRO A 111 9.08 8.39 11.41
CA PRO A 111 9.03 9.54 12.33
C PRO A 111 9.41 10.88 11.71
N GLU A 112 10.16 10.89 10.63
CA GLU A 112 10.61 12.10 9.92
C GLU A 112 9.52 12.73 9.05
N ALA A 113 8.41 12.02 8.81
CA ALA A 113 7.22 12.55 8.14
C ALA A 113 6.22 13.22 9.12
N ARG A 114 6.68 13.65 10.29
CA ARG A 114 5.88 14.44 11.24
C ARG A 114 5.72 15.91 10.80
N GLY A 115 4.77 16.63 11.39
CA GLY A 115 4.49 18.04 11.05
C GLY A 115 3.65 18.14 9.77
N ALA A 116 4.12 18.90 8.78
CA ALA A 116 3.37 19.17 7.55
C ALA A 116 2.93 17.90 6.77
N PRO A 117 3.77 16.86 6.59
CA PRO A 117 3.32 15.62 5.95
C PRO A 117 2.25 14.88 6.75
N ALA A 118 2.32 14.91 8.09
CA ALA A 118 1.29 14.33 8.95
C ALA A 118 -0.06 15.06 8.79
N ARG A 119 -0.05 16.39 8.70
CA ARG A 119 -1.25 17.19 8.40
C ARG A 119 -1.83 16.85 7.04
N ALA A 120 -0.99 16.73 6.00
CA ALA A 120 -1.44 16.30 4.69
C ALA A 120 -2.06 14.89 4.71
N MET A 121 -1.48 13.94 5.47
CA MET A 121 -2.02 12.60 5.65
C MET A 121 -3.41 12.60 6.30
N LEU A 122 -3.59 13.40 7.37
CA LEU A 122 -4.89 13.52 8.04
C LEU A 122 -5.95 14.10 7.10
N GLU A 123 -5.57 15.10 6.30
CA GLU A 123 -6.47 15.71 5.34
C GLU A 123 -6.88 14.75 4.21
N GLN A 124 -5.95 13.94 3.71
CA GLN A 124 -6.29 12.88 2.76
C GLN A 124 -7.23 11.84 3.37
N PHE A 125 -6.99 11.44 4.63
CA PHE A 125 -7.87 10.51 5.33
C PHE A 125 -9.30 11.08 5.49
N ARG A 126 -9.42 12.36 5.85
CA ARG A 126 -10.71 13.07 5.92
C ARG A 126 -11.49 13.01 4.59
N HIS A 127 -10.78 13.14 3.47
CA HIS A 127 -11.37 13.16 2.12
C HIS A 127 -11.45 11.77 1.46
N SER A 128 -11.03 10.71 2.14
CA SER A 128 -10.95 9.36 1.55
C SER A 128 -12.31 8.72 1.27
N GLY A 129 -13.43 9.24 1.80
CA GLY A 129 -14.78 8.85 1.39
C GLY A 129 -15.06 7.34 1.54
N ASN A 130 -15.20 6.62 0.42
CA ASN A 130 -15.34 5.15 0.37
C ASN A 130 -14.13 4.49 -0.34
N GLU A 131 -12.96 5.13 -0.28
CA GLU A 131 -11.72 4.55 -0.77
C GLU A 131 -11.47 3.19 -0.10
N ARG A 132 -10.76 2.30 -0.81
CA ARG A 132 -10.57 0.92 -0.37
C ARG A 132 -10.03 0.87 1.06
N ASP A 133 -10.63 0.01 1.88
CA ASP A 133 -10.35 -0.08 3.31
C ASP A 133 -8.86 -0.26 3.63
N HIS A 134 -8.10 -0.95 2.77
CA HIS A 134 -6.65 -1.11 2.96
C HIS A 134 -5.86 0.21 2.84
N VAL A 135 -6.28 1.13 1.96
CA VAL A 135 -5.62 2.44 1.80
C VAL A 135 -5.94 3.31 3.02
N ARG A 136 -7.22 3.38 3.41
CA ARG A 136 -7.65 4.09 4.63
C ARG A 136 -6.95 3.55 5.87
N TRP A 137 -6.89 2.23 6.01
CA TRP A 137 -6.17 1.56 7.08
C TRP A 137 -4.68 1.93 7.08
N ALA A 138 -4.04 1.97 5.91
CA ALA A 138 -2.65 2.40 5.78
C ALA A 138 -2.46 3.86 6.22
N MET A 139 -3.39 4.77 5.88
CA MET A 139 -3.36 6.17 6.31
C MET A 139 -3.42 6.29 7.84
N VAL A 140 -4.37 5.63 8.50
CA VAL A 140 -4.47 5.67 9.97
C VAL A 140 -3.32 4.93 10.65
N ASN A 141 -2.74 3.92 9.99
CA ASN A 141 -1.49 3.31 10.44
C ASN A 141 -0.32 4.30 10.40
N ALA A 142 -0.19 5.05 9.31
CA ALA A 142 0.82 6.09 9.16
C ALA A 142 0.67 7.18 10.23
N LEU A 143 -0.56 7.68 10.46
CA LEU A 143 -0.88 8.64 11.53
C LEU A 143 -0.47 8.12 12.91
N GLY A 144 -0.54 6.82 13.16
CA GLY A 144 -0.03 6.23 14.40
C GLY A 144 1.47 6.43 14.65
N VAL A 145 2.26 6.72 13.61
CA VAL A 145 3.69 7.03 13.66
C VAL A 145 3.95 8.53 13.64
N ILE A 146 3.21 9.27 12.80
CA ILE A 146 3.52 10.66 12.42
C ILE A 146 2.61 11.73 13.05
N ALA A 147 1.45 11.37 13.59
CA ALA A 147 0.58 12.33 14.26
C ALA A 147 1.10 12.67 15.67
N ASP A 148 0.79 13.89 16.13
CA ASP A 148 1.11 14.40 17.45
C ASP A 148 -0.14 14.89 18.22
N ALA A 149 0.05 15.38 19.45
CA ALA A 149 -1.06 15.80 20.30
C ALA A 149 -1.91 16.95 19.71
N GLY A 150 -1.36 17.76 18.80
CA GLY A 150 -2.07 18.86 18.16
C GLY A 150 -3.09 18.43 17.10
N MET A 151 -3.15 17.13 16.79
CA MET A 151 -4.07 16.54 15.80
C MET A 151 -5.17 15.68 16.45
N VAL A 152 -5.09 15.47 17.78
CA VAL A 152 -5.94 14.49 18.49
C VAL A 152 -7.42 14.83 18.40
N GLU A 153 -7.80 16.09 18.58
CA GLU A 153 -9.21 16.52 18.53
C GLU A 153 -9.84 16.23 17.15
N GLU A 154 -9.13 16.56 16.07
CA GLU A 154 -9.60 16.27 14.71
C GLU A 154 -9.69 14.76 14.43
N MET A 155 -8.74 13.99 14.94
CA MET A 155 -8.75 12.53 14.80
C MET A 155 -9.89 11.89 15.60
N GLU A 156 -10.24 12.42 16.77
CA GLU A 156 -11.37 11.97 17.59
C GLU A 156 -12.71 12.28 16.91
N ALA A 157 -12.83 13.45 16.28
CA ALA A 157 -14.00 13.77 15.47
C ALA A 157 -14.16 12.79 14.29
N LEU A 158 -13.07 12.49 13.57
CA LEU A 158 -13.10 11.49 12.48
C LEU A 158 -13.41 10.07 12.99
N LEU A 159 -12.93 9.71 14.17
CA LEU A 159 -13.22 8.41 14.78
C LEU A 159 -14.71 8.25 15.11
N ALA A 160 -15.38 9.31 15.54
CA ALA A 160 -16.80 9.28 15.85
C ALA A 160 -17.68 8.99 14.62
N ASP A 161 -17.22 9.40 13.43
CA ASP A 161 -17.92 9.21 12.16
C ASP A 161 -17.49 7.95 11.38
N GLU A 162 -16.46 7.24 11.86
CA GLU A 162 -15.89 6.08 11.16
C GLU A 162 -16.79 4.85 11.25
N ARG A 163 -17.07 4.23 10.10
CA ARG A 163 -17.96 3.08 9.97
C ARG A 163 -17.21 1.76 9.77
N ASP A 164 -15.99 1.81 9.24
CA ASP A 164 -15.15 0.63 9.13
C ASP A 164 -14.51 0.32 10.49
N GLU A 165 -14.87 -0.81 11.09
CA GLU A 165 -14.37 -1.17 12.42
C GLU A 165 -12.83 -1.38 12.46
N ALA A 166 -12.24 -1.89 11.38
CA ALA A 166 -10.80 -2.12 11.32
C ALA A 166 -10.04 -0.80 11.25
N VAL A 167 -10.55 0.17 10.48
CA VAL A 167 -10.03 1.54 10.41
C VAL A 167 -10.26 2.25 11.73
N ALA A 168 -11.46 2.19 12.33
CA ALA A 168 -11.78 2.81 13.62
C ALA A 168 -10.85 2.30 14.74
N ARG A 169 -10.68 0.98 14.87
CA ARG A 169 -9.74 0.40 15.84
C ARG A 169 -8.33 0.92 15.65
N LYS A 170 -7.88 1.03 14.40
CA LYS A 170 -6.52 1.48 14.08
C LYS A 170 -6.35 2.98 14.34
N LEU A 171 -7.36 3.80 14.02
CA LEU A 171 -7.39 5.23 14.31
C LEU A 171 -7.34 5.50 15.82
N ASN A 172 -8.09 4.73 16.63
CA ASN A 172 -8.03 4.83 18.09
C ASN A 172 -6.60 4.53 18.62
N VAL A 173 -5.92 3.51 18.07
CA VAL A 173 -4.51 3.26 18.41
C VAL A 173 -3.61 4.43 18.01
N ALA A 174 -3.87 5.07 16.86
CA ALA A 174 -3.12 6.23 16.42
C ALA A 174 -3.31 7.43 17.37
N ILE A 175 -4.53 7.70 17.81
CA ILE A 175 -4.86 8.76 18.79
C ILE A 175 -4.10 8.55 20.10
N VAL A 176 -4.13 7.33 20.66
CA VAL A 176 -3.42 7.01 21.91
C VAL A 176 -1.92 7.25 21.79
N LYS A 177 -1.33 6.98 20.63
CA LYS A 177 0.09 7.24 20.36
C LYS A 177 0.36 8.74 20.18
N ALA A 178 -0.50 9.44 19.45
CA ALA A 178 -0.37 10.87 19.17
C ALA A 178 -0.39 11.72 20.45
N ARG A 179 -1.27 11.40 21.41
CA ARG A 179 -1.34 12.04 22.75
C ARG A 179 0.00 12.07 23.51
N LYS A 180 0.91 11.12 23.23
CA LYS A 180 2.21 11.02 23.91
C LYS A 180 3.30 11.90 23.27
N ARG A 181 3.02 12.52 22.13
CA ARG A 181 3.98 13.33 21.36
C ARG A 181 3.60 14.79 21.47
N LYS A 182 4.58 15.65 21.77
CA LYS A 182 4.36 17.09 21.78
C LYS A 182 3.95 17.58 20.38
N PRO A 183 3.03 18.55 20.27
CA PRO A 183 2.73 19.20 19.00
C PRO A 183 4.01 19.72 18.34
N ILE A 184 4.12 19.52 17.04
CA ILE A 184 5.16 20.14 16.22
C ILE A 184 4.58 21.42 15.62
N GLU A 185 5.24 22.54 15.89
CA GLU A 185 4.92 23.87 15.37
C GLU A 185 5.18 23.98 13.85
#